data_AF-A0AAW8U1C4-F1
#
_entry.id   AF-A0AAW8U1C4-F1
#
_cell.length_a   1.000
_cell.length_b   1.000
_cell.length_c   1.000
_cell.angle_alpha   90.00
_cell.angle_beta   90.00
_cell.angle_gamma   90.00
#
_symmetry.space_group_name_H-M   'P 1'
#
loop_
_entity.id
_entity.type
_entity.pdbx_description
1 polymer ?
#
loop_
_entity_poly.entity_id
_entity_poly.type
_entity_poly.pdbx_seq_one_letter_code
_entity_poly.pdbx_strand_id
1 'polypeptide(L)'
;MVELKQKKMPVSCRKETKSVTDCLLELEDVSIICIGPASCLRTFYFQEGELDILDHVFLCQLDQTDYLTGDIYSKLEKTVEQAVLLPDIKGIVLFAGCSDYIIQTDYDSMVLELEATYSLPFFQIWRGPIAKCQHNSKEEIKEIANILADKKPRKHVESEKEIFKLPVLASDIAGVASLIEDWNCLRVLYTPGSCTDSFADNSLLAKQSNFYYTHFSDIDLSLGGTSDILSFICEHHDGKEDVCLMGSPLNHFVHGDYEELSESLKMEDISVLPFITEGFEEAAIGISKGLMDAGNYFLENETKERTPKNQINLIGFTKLTLGNIINIDELKEKLAWNNYELNVIEGNLRDAFSSILVGQVNWIVSEEGLDLAKWLQKNYQIPYIVDLPIGRLGFERCIEQLTPFCDIQLIDRDEEVRDIERTLQKKHVLLLGRPSINEGLEKMLQLEFECQSVTSRTYLPTENLAYFYQDKAVGFSTIEELAAEKRSYDVIIGDSAYQKGCQFYFPKASFIPLNDGVVSGSVSEKTMSLTGISGNNWLTSFL
;
A
#
# COMPACT_ATOMS: atom_id res chain seq x y z
N MET A 1 -31.19 4.24 -5.34
CA MET A 1 -30.98 4.61 -3.95
C MET A 1 -29.67 3.98 -3.53
N VAL A 2 -28.70 4.81 -3.15
CA VAL A 2 -27.41 4.35 -2.62
C VAL A 2 -27.67 3.66 -1.28
N GLU A 3 -27.28 2.40 -1.15
CA GLU A 3 -27.40 1.65 0.10
C GLU A 3 -26.11 1.83 0.90
N LEU A 4 -26.19 2.18 2.18
CA LEU A 4 -25.03 2.24 3.06
C LEU A 4 -24.95 1.00 3.93
N LYS A 5 -23.76 0.41 3.96
CA LYS A 5 -23.49 -0.85 4.66
C LYS A 5 -22.41 -0.63 5.69
N GLN A 6 -22.66 -1.11 6.90
CA GLN A 6 -21.63 -1.27 7.91
C GLN A 6 -20.79 -2.50 7.54
N LYS A 7 -19.46 -2.38 7.53
CA LYS A 7 -18.61 -3.56 7.35
C LYS A 7 -18.69 -4.41 8.61
N LYS A 8 -19.46 -5.51 8.55
CA LYS A 8 -19.45 -6.51 9.61
C LYS A 8 -18.15 -7.31 9.51
N MET A 9 -17.52 -7.62 10.64
CA MET A 9 -16.36 -8.53 10.66
C MET A 9 -16.67 -9.77 9.83
N PRO A 10 -15.71 -10.29 9.04
CA PRO A 10 -15.92 -11.56 8.36
C PRO A 10 -16.16 -12.63 9.43
N VAL A 11 -17.43 -12.97 9.67
CA VAL A 11 -17.78 -14.22 10.31
C VAL A 11 -17.25 -15.28 9.35
N SER A 12 -16.49 -16.24 9.87
CA SER A 12 -15.83 -17.35 9.18
C SER A 12 -16.80 -18.34 8.53
N CYS A 13 -17.73 -17.81 7.75
CA CYS A 13 -18.68 -18.51 6.91
C CYS A 13 -18.43 -18.03 5.48
N ARG A 14 -17.47 -18.66 4.79
CA ARG A 14 -17.55 -18.75 3.32
C ARG A 14 -18.96 -19.26 3.02
N LYS A 15 -19.82 -18.40 2.46
CA LYS A 15 -21.14 -18.82 1.97
C LYS A 15 -20.92 -19.99 0.99
N GLU A 16 -21.75 -21.01 1.07
CA GLU A 16 -21.69 -22.28 0.33
C GLU A 16 -21.80 -22.16 -1.21
N THR A 17 -21.58 -20.97 -1.80
CA THR A 17 -21.64 -20.71 -3.24
C THR A 17 -20.30 -20.21 -3.77
N LYS A 18 -19.71 -20.96 -4.73
CA LYS A 18 -18.47 -20.57 -5.44
C LYS A 18 -18.56 -19.14 -5.96
N SER A 19 -17.53 -18.34 -5.75
CA SER A 19 -17.41 -16.96 -6.27
C SER A 19 -17.21 -16.96 -7.80
N VAL A 20 -17.25 -15.78 -8.45
CA VAL A 20 -16.88 -15.67 -9.89
C VAL A 20 -15.40 -15.99 -10.06
N THR A 21 -14.58 -15.52 -9.12
CA THR A 21 -13.15 -15.80 -9.06
C THR A 21 -12.88 -17.29 -8.94
N ASP A 22 -13.56 -18.00 -8.03
CA ASP A 22 -13.42 -19.46 -7.86
C ASP A 22 -13.68 -20.21 -9.18
N CYS A 23 -14.72 -19.81 -9.92
CA CYS A 23 -15.03 -20.41 -11.22
C CYS A 23 -13.97 -20.09 -12.28
N LEU A 24 -13.41 -18.87 -12.25
CA LEU A 24 -12.40 -18.43 -13.21
C LEU A 24 -11.08 -19.19 -13.01
N LEU A 25 -10.71 -19.40 -11.74
CA LEU A 25 -9.47 -20.08 -11.34
C LEU A 25 -9.50 -21.60 -11.58
N GLU A 26 -10.67 -22.17 -11.87
CA GLU A 26 -10.82 -23.57 -12.32
C GLU A 26 -10.41 -23.78 -13.79
N LEU A 27 -10.16 -22.71 -14.55
CA LEU A 27 -9.68 -22.79 -15.92
C LEU A 27 -8.15 -22.98 -15.94
N GLU A 28 -7.68 -24.22 -15.90
CA GLU A 28 -6.24 -24.54 -15.87
C GLU A 28 -5.50 -24.24 -17.20
N ASP A 29 -6.22 -24.23 -18.33
CA ASP A 29 -5.64 -24.09 -19.67
C ASP A 29 -5.65 -22.64 -20.20
N VAL A 30 -5.79 -21.62 -19.35
CA VAL A 30 -5.81 -20.21 -19.76
C VAL A 30 -4.85 -19.36 -18.95
N SER A 31 -4.35 -18.30 -19.56
CA SER A 31 -3.77 -17.19 -18.79
C SER A 31 -4.86 -16.19 -18.45
N ILE A 32 -4.92 -15.76 -17.19
CA ILE A 32 -5.86 -14.73 -16.75
C ILE A 32 -5.11 -13.42 -16.63
N ILE A 33 -5.57 -12.37 -17.29
CA ILE A 33 -5.05 -11.01 -17.10
C ILE A 33 -6.09 -10.24 -16.29
N CYS A 34 -5.81 -9.99 -15.03
CA CYS A 34 -6.63 -9.15 -14.18
C CYS A 34 -6.17 -7.70 -14.34
N ILE A 35 -7.04 -6.85 -14.88
CA ILE A 35 -6.74 -5.46 -15.21
C ILE A 35 -7.49 -4.49 -14.29
N GLY A 36 -6.88 -3.33 -14.02
CA GLY A 36 -7.53 -2.21 -13.36
C GLY A 36 -6.71 -1.55 -12.24
N PRO A 37 -7.36 -0.77 -11.37
CA PRO A 37 -6.70 0.03 -10.32
C PRO A 37 -6.00 -0.81 -9.26
N ALA A 38 -4.98 -0.23 -8.63
CA ALA A 38 -4.18 -0.86 -7.58
C ALA A 38 -5.03 -1.49 -6.46
N SER A 39 -6.02 -0.75 -5.95
CA SER A 39 -6.91 -1.22 -4.88
C SER A 39 -7.63 -2.53 -5.24
N CYS A 40 -8.12 -2.61 -6.48
CA CYS A 40 -8.89 -3.73 -6.99
C CYS A 40 -8.02 -4.96 -7.31
N LEU A 41 -6.77 -4.76 -7.74
CA LEU A 41 -5.84 -5.83 -8.07
C LEU A 41 -5.17 -6.41 -6.83
N ARG A 42 -4.83 -5.56 -5.86
CA ARG A 42 -4.26 -6.01 -4.59
C ARG A 42 -5.20 -6.96 -3.85
N THR A 43 -6.47 -6.58 -3.76
CA THR A 43 -7.53 -7.43 -3.18
C THR A 43 -7.51 -8.82 -3.82
N PHE A 44 -7.50 -8.85 -5.16
CA PHE A 44 -7.49 -10.10 -5.91
C PHE A 44 -6.23 -10.93 -5.62
N TYR A 45 -5.07 -10.29 -5.53
CA TYR A 45 -3.80 -10.95 -5.21
C TYR A 45 -3.81 -11.61 -3.82
N PHE A 46 -4.28 -10.92 -2.77
CA PHE A 46 -4.22 -11.45 -1.39
C PHE A 46 -5.36 -12.38 -1.03
N GLN A 47 -6.58 -12.16 -1.54
CA GLN A 47 -7.71 -13.05 -1.26
C GLN A 47 -7.53 -14.45 -1.87
N GLU A 48 -6.85 -14.51 -3.01
CA GLU A 48 -6.69 -15.74 -3.80
C GLU A 48 -5.26 -16.33 -3.73
N GLY A 49 -4.33 -15.61 -3.10
CA GLY A 49 -2.89 -15.89 -3.07
C GLY A 49 -2.42 -16.98 -2.10
N GLU A 50 -3.31 -17.74 -1.47
CA GLU A 50 -2.93 -18.88 -0.60
C GLU A 50 -2.86 -20.23 -1.34
N LEU A 51 -3.01 -20.26 -2.67
CA LEU A 51 -2.97 -21.49 -3.47
C LEU A 51 -2.11 -21.26 -4.72
N ASP A 52 -1.57 -22.33 -5.32
CA ASP A 52 -0.74 -22.39 -6.56
C ASP A 52 -1.38 -21.75 -7.83
N ILE A 53 -2.44 -20.97 -7.64
CA ILE A 53 -3.32 -20.28 -8.58
C ILE A 53 -2.62 -19.09 -9.25
N LEU A 54 -1.67 -18.43 -8.57
CA LEU A 54 -0.96 -17.28 -9.14
C LEU A 54 -0.08 -17.64 -10.35
N ASP A 55 0.18 -18.93 -10.63
CA ASP A 55 1.02 -19.34 -11.75
C ASP A 55 0.42 -18.95 -13.12
N HIS A 56 -0.90 -18.87 -13.25
CA HIS A 56 -1.57 -18.51 -14.51
C HIS A 56 -2.27 -17.13 -14.52
N VAL A 57 -2.23 -16.37 -13.42
CA VAL A 57 -2.80 -15.01 -13.35
C VAL A 57 -1.72 -13.93 -13.51
N PHE A 58 -1.98 -12.88 -14.28
CA PHE A 58 -1.12 -11.72 -14.49
C PHE A 58 -1.88 -10.45 -14.12
N LEU A 59 -1.21 -9.53 -13.44
CA LEU A 59 -1.82 -8.28 -12.97
C LEU A 59 -1.39 -7.15 -13.90
N CYS A 60 -2.37 -6.50 -14.53
CA CYS A 60 -2.16 -5.31 -15.35
C CYS A 60 -2.66 -4.09 -14.58
N GLN A 61 -1.78 -3.49 -13.78
CA GLN A 61 -2.11 -2.30 -12.99
C GLN A 61 -2.27 -1.07 -13.88
N LEU A 62 -3.42 -0.41 -13.74
CA LEU A 62 -3.73 0.86 -14.39
C LEU A 62 -3.79 1.99 -13.35
N ASP A 63 -3.21 3.13 -13.69
CA ASP A 63 -3.30 4.39 -12.97
C ASP A 63 -4.30 5.36 -13.67
N GLN A 64 -4.48 6.55 -13.11
CA GLN A 64 -5.41 7.55 -13.66
C GLN A 64 -4.99 8.03 -15.05
N THR A 65 -3.68 8.20 -15.27
CA THR A 65 -3.14 8.71 -16.52
C THR A 65 -3.44 7.74 -17.65
N ASP A 66 -3.39 6.44 -17.41
CA ASP A 66 -3.76 5.43 -18.42
C ASP A 66 -5.20 5.60 -18.91
N TYR A 67 -6.14 5.79 -17.98
CA TYR A 67 -7.54 5.99 -18.30
C TYR A 67 -7.80 7.33 -19.00
N LEU A 68 -7.06 8.38 -18.63
CA LEU A 68 -7.21 9.72 -19.22
C LEU A 68 -6.58 9.83 -20.61
N THR A 69 -5.44 9.18 -20.83
CA THR A 69 -4.69 9.23 -22.09
C THR A 69 -5.12 8.14 -23.08
N GLY A 70 -5.78 7.09 -22.59
CA GLY A 70 -6.15 5.92 -23.38
C GLY A 70 -4.99 4.94 -23.61
N ASP A 71 -3.86 5.08 -22.91
CA ASP A 71 -2.67 4.21 -23.05
C ASP A 71 -2.82 2.84 -22.35
N ILE A 72 -4.04 2.30 -22.32
CA ILE A 72 -4.34 0.98 -21.75
C ILE A 72 -3.73 -0.13 -22.60
N TYR A 73 -3.70 0.05 -23.92
CA TYR A 73 -3.20 -0.96 -24.87
C TYR A 73 -1.74 -1.31 -24.61
N SER A 74 -0.86 -0.32 -24.42
CA SER A 74 0.57 -0.52 -24.18
C SER A 74 0.85 -1.38 -22.94
N LYS A 75 0.13 -1.12 -21.84
CA LYS A 75 0.25 -1.91 -20.60
C LYS A 75 -0.35 -3.31 -20.75
N LEU A 76 -1.48 -3.42 -21.44
CA LEU A 76 -2.11 -4.71 -21.72
C LEU A 76 -1.21 -5.57 -22.61
N GLU A 77 -0.64 -5.02 -23.68
CA GLU A 77 0.26 -5.72 -24.60
C GLU A 77 1.47 -6.28 -23.87
N LYS A 78 2.16 -5.47 -23.05
CA LYS A 78 3.29 -5.94 -22.21
C LYS A 78 2.89 -7.06 -21.26
N THR A 79 1.68 -7.01 -20.72
CA THR A 79 1.18 -8.08 -19.83
C THR A 79 0.86 -9.35 -20.62
N VAL A 80 0.31 -9.21 -21.83
CA VAL A 80 0.06 -10.32 -22.75
C VAL A 80 1.37 -10.99 -23.17
N GLU A 81 2.42 -10.22 -23.48
CA GLU A 81 3.76 -10.74 -23.80
C GLU A 81 4.29 -11.70 -22.73
N GLN A 82 3.98 -11.44 -21.45
CA GLN A 82 4.33 -12.33 -20.35
C GLN A 82 3.38 -13.52 -20.25
N ALA A 83 2.07 -13.28 -20.38
CA ALA A 83 1.04 -14.31 -20.28
C ALA A 83 1.22 -15.42 -21.32
N VAL A 84 1.61 -15.06 -22.55
CA VAL A 84 1.78 -16.01 -23.65
C VAL A 84 2.98 -16.95 -23.51
N LEU A 85 3.87 -16.69 -22.55
CA LEU A 85 5.05 -17.54 -22.29
C LEU A 85 4.71 -18.79 -21.48
N LEU A 86 3.53 -18.84 -20.85
CA LEU A 86 3.11 -20.02 -20.11
C LEU A 86 2.95 -21.24 -21.03
N PRO A 87 3.39 -22.43 -20.58
CA PRO A 87 3.18 -23.67 -21.31
C PRO A 87 1.70 -24.02 -21.38
N ASP A 88 1.32 -24.73 -22.45
CA ASP A 88 0.04 -25.41 -22.61
C ASP A 88 -1.24 -24.55 -22.56
N ILE A 89 -1.12 -23.22 -22.65
CA ILE A 89 -2.29 -22.32 -22.69
C ILE A 89 -3.06 -22.46 -24.01
N LYS A 90 -4.40 -22.42 -23.91
CA LYS A 90 -5.35 -22.48 -25.03
C LYS A 90 -6.04 -21.15 -25.32
N GLY A 91 -5.93 -20.17 -24.41
CA GLY A 91 -6.52 -18.84 -24.55
C GLY A 91 -6.12 -17.90 -23.42
N ILE A 92 -6.55 -16.64 -23.55
CA ILE A 92 -6.34 -15.60 -22.54
C ILE A 92 -7.70 -15.08 -22.08
N VAL A 93 -7.89 -14.93 -20.77
CA VAL A 93 -9.08 -14.30 -20.20
C VAL A 93 -8.71 -12.92 -19.67
N LEU A 94 -9.30 -11.88 -20.23
CA LEU A 94 -9.23 -10.52 -19.72
C LEU A 94 -10.30 -10.32 -18.65
N PHE A 95 -9.88 -10.15 -17.40
CA PHE A 95 -10.74 -9.99 -16.24
C PHE A 95 -10.81 -8.52 -15.82
N ALA A 96 -11.75 -7.79 -16.43
CA ALA A 96 -11.88 -6.32 -16.35
C ALA A 96 -12.87 -5.85 -15.28
N GLY A 97 -12.63 -4.66 -14.70
CA GLY A 97 -13.35 -4.13 -13.55
C GLY A 97 -14.38 -3.03 -13.85
N CYS A 98 -14.95 -2.48 -12.78
CA CYS A 98 -15.96 -1.43 -12.88
C CYS A 98 -15.44 -0.15 -13.56
N SER A 99 -14.18 0.23 -13.32
CA SER A 99 -13.58 1.44 -13.94
C SER A 99 -13.58 1.30 -15.46
N ASP A 100 -13.14 0.14 -15.96
CA ASP A 100 -13.07 -0.13 -17.39
C ASP A 100 -14.47 -0.14 -18.04
N TYR A 101 -15.45 -0.67 -17.31
CA TYR A 101 -16.84 -0.75 -17.74
C TYR A 101 -17.49 0.63 -17.86
N ILE A 102 -17.31 1.49 -16.85
CA ILE A 102 -17.88 2.84 -16.82
C ILE A 102 -17.26 3.72 -17.90
N ILE A 103 -15.96 3.59 -18.15
CA ILE A 103 -15.25 4.37 -19.18
C ILE A 103 -15.51 3.81 -20.58
N GLN A 104 -16.17 2.64 -20.69
CA GLN A 104 -16.41 1.95 -21.96
C GLN A 104 -15.10 1.72 -22.72
N THR A 105 -14.13 1.15 -22.01
CA THR A 105 -12.82 0.82 -22.59
C THR A 105 -13.02 -0.11 -23.78
N ASP A 106 -12.48 0.27 -24.95
CA ASP A 106 -12.64 -0.48 -26.20
C ASP A 106 -11.74 -1.73 -26.24
N TYR A 107 -12.01 -2.67 -25.35
CA TYR A 107 -11.31 -3.95 -25.32
C TYR A 107 -11.57 -4.79 -26.57
N ASP A 108 -12.71 -4.63 -27.23
CA ASP A 108 -13.04 -5.36 -28.46
C ASP A 108 -12.00 -5.11 -29.56
N SER A 109 -11.69 -3.83 -29.84
CA SER A 109 -10.66 -3.48 -30.82
C SER A 109 -9.27 -3.96 -30.41
N MET A 110 -8.89 -3.76 -29.14
CA MET A 110 -7.58 -4.16 -28.61
C MET A 110 -7.38 -5.68 -28.70
N VAL A 111 -8.42 -6.44 -28.32
CA VAL A 111 -8.42 -7.90 -28.35
C VAL A 111 -8.28 -8.43 -29.77
N LEU A 112 -8.98 -7.86 -30.76
CA LEU A 112 -8.84 -8.29 -32.16
C LEU A 112 -7.39 -8.18 -32.67
N GLU A 113 -6.69 -7.13 -32.28
CA GLU A 113 -5.27 -6.94 -32.63
C GLU A 113 -4.36 -7.93 -31.91
N LEU A 114 -4.59 -8.16 -30.61
CA LEU A 114 -3.84 -9.12 -29.81
C LEU A 114 -4.07 -10.58 -30.27
N GLU A 115 -5.31 -10.94 -30.62
CA GLU A 115 -5.64 -12.25 -31.20
C GLU A 115 -4.90 -12.48 -32.51
N ALA A 116 -4.88 -11.47 -33.39
CA ALA A 116 -4.15 -11.54 -34.66
C ALA A 116 -2.63 -11.70 -34.45
N THR A 117 -2.08 -10.98 -33.46
CA THR A 117 -0.64 -10.97 -33.16
C THR A 117 -0.17 -12.27 -32.52
N TYR A 118 -0.88 -12.76 -31.50
CA TYR A 118 -0.46 -13.91 -30.69
C TYR A 118 -1.10 -15.23 -31.10
N SER A 119 -2.07 -15.22 -32.03
CA SER A 119 -2.79 -16.40 -32.52
C SER A 119 -3.43 -17.24 -31.40
N LEU A 120 -3.91 -16.57 -30.35
CA LEU A 120 -4.63 -17.16 -29.22
C LEU A 120 -6.00 -16.50 -29.12
N PRO A 121 -7.06 -17.25 -28.76
CA PRO A 121 -8.36 -16.65 -28.48
C PRO A 121 -8.33 -15.87 -27.18
N PHE A 122 -9.05 -14.76 -27.15
CA PHE A 122 -9.26 -13.93 -25.98
C PHE A 122 -10.72 -13.98 -25.56
N PHE A 123 -10.95 -13.92 -24.25
CA PHE A 123 -12.27 -13.88 -23.67
C PHE A 123 -12.35 -12.75 -22.64
N GLN A 124 -13.41 -11.96 -22.70
CA GLN A 124 -13.62 -10.87 -21.75
C GLN A 124 -14.58 -11.36 -20.66
N ILE A 125 -14.18 -11.20 -19.41
CA ILE A 125 -15.03 -11.45 -18.25
C ILE A 125 -15.05 -10.21 -17.38
N TRP A 126 -16.24 -9.75 -17.04
CA TRP A 126 -16.42 -8.56 -16.22
C TRP A 126 -16.55 -8.89 -14.73
N ARG A 127 -15.93 -8.06 -13.88
CA ARG A 127 -15.96 -8.17 -12.41
C ARG A 127 -16.44 -6.88 -11.75
N GLY A 128 -16.82 -7.04 -10.49
CA GLY A 128 -17.26 -5.94 -9.63
C GLY A 128 -18.77 -5.68 -9.65
N PRO A 129 -19.29 -4.87 -8.71
CA PRO A 129 -20.74 -4.71 -8.50
C PRO A 129 -21.45 -4.08 -9.69
N ILE A 130 -20.83 -3.10 -10.36
CA ILE A 130 -21.44 -2.38 -11.48
C ILE A 130 -21.63 -3.31 -12.68
N ALA A 131 -20.57 -4.00 -13.09
CA ALA A 131 -20.65 -4.86 -14.27
C ALA A 131 -21.52 -6.12 -14.05
N LYS A 132 -21.60 -6.63 -12.82
CA LYS A 132 -22.47 -7.77 -12.45
C LYS A 132 -23.97 -7.52 -12.68
N CYS A 133 -24.40 -6.26 -12.78
CA CYS A 133 -25.80 -5.94 -13.07
C CYS A 133 -26.21 -6.33 -14.49
N GLN A 134 -25.26 -6.44 -15.43
CA GLN A 134 -25.53 -6.73 -16.84
C GLN A 134 -24.90 -8.03 -17.34
N HIS A 135 -23.91 -8.58 -16.62
CA HIS A 135 -23.18 -9.79 -17.01
C HIS A 135 -23.44 -10.97 -16.08
N ASN A 136 -23.53 -12.17 -16.65
CA ASN A 136 -23.53 -13.42 -15.90
C ASN A 136 -22.17 -14.13 -16.05
N SER A 137 -21.15 -13.59 -15.40
CA SER A 137 -19.76 -14.05 -15.49
C SER A 137 -19.60 -15.56 -15.24
N LYS A 138 -20.45 -16.17 -14.39
CA LYS A 138 -20.38 -17.60 -14.10
C LYS A 138 -20.85 -18.48 -15.27
N GLU A 139 -21.81 -18.00 -16.05
CA GLU A 139 -22.25 -18.68 -17.26
C GLU A 139 -21.24 -18.47 -18.39
N GLU A 140 -20.73 -17.25 -18.55
CA GLU A 140 -19.67 -16.91 -19.51
C GLU A 140 -18.42 -17.79 -19.30
N ILE A 141 -17.96 -17.97 -18.06
CA ILE A 141 -16.82 -18.87 -17.74
C ILE A 141 -17.09 -20.31 -18.17
N LYS A 142 -18.32 -20.82 -18.01
CA LYS A 142 -18.67 -22.18 -18.46
C LYS A 142 -18.68 -22.30 -19.98
N GLU A 143 -19.12 -21.26 -20.68
CA GLU A 143 -19.07 -21.20 -22.14
C GLU A 143 -17.62 -21.19 -22.64
N ILE A 144 -16.74 -20.42 -22.00
CA ILE A 144 -15.29 -20.41 -22.29
C ILE A 144 -14.72 -21.82 -22.13
N ALA A 145 -15.00 -22.50 -21.01
CA ALA A 145 -14.53 -23.86 -20.78
C ALA A 145 -14.96 -24.82 -21.91
N ASN A 146 -16.21 -24.72 -22.37
CA ASN A 146 -16.71 -25.53 -23.49
C ASN A 146 -16.03 -25.21 -24.82
N ILE A 147 -15.77 -23.92 -25.11
CA ILE A 147 -15.06 -23.50 -26.34
C ILE A 147 -13.62 -24.02 -26.34
N LEU A 148 -12.96 -24.05 -25.18
CA LEU A 148 -11.58 -24.48 -25.03
C LEU A 148 -11.40 -26.01 -25.03
N ALA A 149 -12.45 -26.78 -24.73
CA ALA A 149 -12.39 -28.24 -24.65
C ALA A 149 -11.84 -28.90 -25.94
N ASP A 150 -12.18 -28.35 -27.10
CA ASP A 150 -11.76 -28.86 -28.41
C ASP A 150 -10.50 -28.17 -28.98
N LYS A 151 -9.96 -27.16 -28.29
CA LYS A 151 -8.78 -26.42 -28.75
C LYS A 151 -7.49 -27.11 -28.33
N LYS A 152 -6.51 -27.09 -29.24
CA LYS A 152 -5.16 -27.56 -28.93
C LYS A 152 -4.39 -26.48 -28.19
N PRO A 153 -3.58 -26.85 -27.18
CA PRO A 153 -2.70 -25.92 -26.53
C PRO A 153 -1.72 -25.30 -27.53
N ARG A 154 -1.33 -24.05 -27.27
CA ARG A 154 -0.26 -23.40 -28.01
C ARG A 154 1.04 -24.18 -27.82
N LYS A 155 1.86 -24.26 -28.88
CA LYS A 155 3.21 -24.82 -28.76
C LYS A 155 4.01 -23.97 -27.78
N HIS A 156 4.44 -24.59 -26.69
CA HIS A 156 5.32 -23.93 -25.73
C HIS A 156 6.60 -23.45 -26.42
N VAL A 157 6.93 -22.18 -26.19
CA VAL A 157 8.22 -21.61 -26.56
C VAL A 157 9.06 -21.67 -25.30
N GLU A 158 10.09 -22.52 -25.27
CA GLU A 158 11.01 -22.59 -24.14
C GLU A 158 11.62 -21.20 -23.88
N SER A 159 11.37 -20.66 -22.69
CA SER A 159 11.99 -19.44 -22.19
C SER A 159 13.10 -19.82 -21.21
N GLU A 160 14.30 -19.26 -21.38
CA GLU A 160 15.37 -19.37 -20.39
C GLU A 160 15.08 -18.57 -19.10
N LYS A 161 14.02 -17.76 -19.08
CA LYS A 161 13.61 -16.91 -17.95
C LYS A 161 12.33 -17.42 -17.32
N GLU A 162 12.36 -17.60 -16.00
CA GLU A 162 11.16 -17.83 -15.17
C GLU A 162 10.64 -16.48 -14.69
N ILE A 163 9.32 -16.25 -14.79
CA ILE A 163 8.68 -14.97 -14.45
C ILE A 163 8.15 -15.04 -13.02
N PHE A 164 8.62 -14.14 -12.16
CA PHE A 164 8.10 -14.00 -10.80
C PHE A 164 7.16 -12.81 -10.68
N LYS A 165 5.93 -13.09 -10.28
CA LYS A 165 4.88 -12.09 -10.11
C LYS A 165 5.01 -11.47 -8.73
N LEU A 166 5.20 -10.16 -8.69
CA LEU A 166 5.28 -9.39 -7.46
C LEU A 166 3.90 -8.84 -7.07
N PRO A 167 3.63 -8.65 -5.77
CA PRO A 167 2.36 -8.10 -5.31
C PRO A 167 2.13 -6.69 -5.83
N VAL A 168 0.86 -6.33 -5.99
CA VAL A 168 0.45 -4.92 -6.11
C VAL A 168 0.53 -4.28 -4.73
N LEU A 169 1.22 -3.14 -4.65
CA LEU A 169 1.42 -2.41 -3.39
C LEU A 169 0.08 -1.95 -2.81
N ALA A 170 0.03 -1.78 -1.47
CA ALA A 170 -1.14 -1.21 -0.81
C ALA A 170 -1.51 0.12 -1.44
N SER A 171 -2.80 0.38 -1.64
CA SER A 171 -3.26 1.61 -2.28
C SER A 171 -3.29 2.79 -1.31
N ASP A 172 -3.40 4.00 -1.85
CA ASP A 172 -3.66 5.25 -1.13
C ASP A 172 -4.81 5.14 -0.12
N ILE A 173 -5.91 4.47 -0.49
CA ILE A 173 -7.05 4.21 0.40
C ILE A 173 -6.57 3.45 1.64
N ALA A 174 -5.81 2.36 1.48
CA ALA A 174 -5.27 1.60 2.62
C ALA A 174 -4.27 2.43 3.43
N GLY A 175 -3.46 3.25 2.76
CA GLY A 175 -2.54 4.19 3.40
C GLY A 175 -3.23 5.19 4.32
N VAL A 176 -4.18 5.96 3.79
CA VAL A 176 -4.99 6.92 4.57
C VAL A 176 -5.76 6.22 5.68
N ALA A 177 -6.33 5.06 5.37
CA ALA A 177 -7.10 4.34 6.36
C ALA A 177 -6.19 3.90 7.54
N SER A 178 -4.93 3.51 7.29
CA SER A 178 -3.94 3.25 8.36
C SER A 178 -3.60 4.49 9.18
N LEU A 179 -3.57 5.68 8.54
CA LEU A 179 -3.28 6.94 9.22
C LEU A 179 -4.35 7.31 10.26
N ILE A 180 -5.60 6.92 10.03
CA ILE A 180 -6.75 7.24 10.91
C ILE A 180 -7.21 6.03 11.74
N GLU A 181 -6.35 5.02 11.94
CA GLU A 181 -6.77 3.75 12.53
C GLU A 181 -7.36 3.89 13.93
N ASP A 182 -6.71 4.59 14.86
CA ASP A 182 -7.16 4.69 16.25
C ASP A 182 -8.07 5.91 16.52
N TRP A 183 -8.51 6.63 15.47
CA TRP A 183 -9.40 7.78 15.63
C TRP A 183 -10.84 7.35 15.95
N ASN A 184 -11.46 7.91 16.97
CA ASN A 184 -12.90 7.73 17.17
C ASN A 184 -13.71 8.62 16.21
N CYS A 185 -13.82 8.18 14.95
CA CYS A 185 -14.54 8.86 13.87
C CYS A 185 -15.44 7.91 13.07
N LEU A 186 -16.51 8.47 12.51
CA LEU A 186 -17.35 7.83 11.50
C LEU A 186 -16.60 7.83 10.17
N ARG A 187 -16.16 6.65 9.73
CA ARG A 187 -15.41 6.49 8.48
C ARG A 187 -16.35 6.07 7.37
N VAL A 188 -16.40 6.82 6.28
CA VAL A 188 -17.27 6.55 5.14
C VAL A 188 -16.45 6.45 3.88
N LEU A 189 -16.42 5.25 3.28
CA LEU A 189 -15.86 5.04 1.95
C LEU A 189 -16.97 5.18 0.89
N TYR A 190 -16.84 6.16 0.01
CA TYR A 190 -17.71 6.26 -1.16
C TYR A 190 -17.25 5.25 -2.23
N THR A 191 -18.02 4.18 -2.46
CA THR A 191 -17.67 3.07 -3.37
C THR A 191 -18.92 2.33 -3.86
N PRO A 192 -18.90 1.59 -4.98
CA PRO A 192 -19.99 0.67 -5.32
C PRO A 192 -20.02 -0.59 -4.44
N GLY A 193 -19.00 -0.81 -3.58
CA GLY A 193 -19.01 -1.84 -2.54
C GLY A 193 -17.80 -2.79 -2.53
N SER A 194 -17.29 -3.19 -3.70
CA SER A 194 -16.19 -4.19 -3.77
C SER A 194 -14.82 -3.64 -3.37
N CYS A 195 -14.62 -2.32 -3.36
CA CYS A 195 -13.33 -1.73 -2.98
C CYS A 195 -13.05 -1.91 -1.47
N THR A 196 -14.06 -2.28 -0.69
CA THR A 196 -13.91 -2.57 0.74
C THR A 196 -13.10 -3.82 1.04
N ASP A 197 -12.94 -4.70 0.06
CA ASP A 197 -12.12 -5.89 0.16
C ASP A 197 -10.62 -5.56 0.09
N SER A 198 -10.25 -4.34 -0.35
CA SER A 198 -8.86 -3.83 -0.30
C SER A 198 -8.38 -3.61 1.14
N PHE A 199 -9.30 -3.57 2.10
CA PHE A 199 -9.01 -3.58 3.54
C PHE A 199 -9.17 -4.97 4.17
N ALA A 200 -9.34 -6.03 3.37
CA ALA A 200 -9.45 -7.41 3.87
C ALA A 200 -8.09 -8.02 4.21
N ASP A 201 -7.00 -7.42 3.71
CA ASP A 201 -5.69 -7.55 4.34
C ASP A 201 -5.82 -7.14 5.81
N ASN A 202 -5.02 -7.71 6.69
CA ASN A 202 -5.01 -7.51 8.15
C ASN A 202 -4.89 -6.05 8.65
N SER A 203 -5.13 -5.03 7.81
CA SER A 203 -5.55 -3.70 8.21
C SER A 203 -6.65 -3.81 9.27
N LEU A 204 -6.30 -3.42 10.49
CA LEU A 204 -7.10 -3.52 11.70
C LEU A 204 -8.43 -2.73 11.59
N LEU A 205 -8.58 -1.91 10.56
CA LEU A 205 -9.77 -1.12 10.22
C LEU A 205 -11.00 -1.98 9.92
N ALA A 206 -10.85 -3.15 9.31
CA ALA A 206 -11.97 -4.07 9.10
C ALA A 206 -12.53 -4.65 10.41
N LYS A 207 -11.79 -4.52 11.53
CA LYS A 207 -12.22 -4.96 12.87
C LYS A 207 -12.93 -3.86 13.66
N GLN A 208 -13.06 -2.65 13.11
CA GLN A 208 -13.64 -1.50 13.82
C GLN A 208 -15.12 -1.28 13.46
N SER A 209 -15.94 -0.97 14.46
CA SER A 209 -17.39 -0.84 14.32
C SER A 209 -17.86 0.37 13.52
N ASN A 210 -17.02 1.40 13.34
CA ASN A 210 -17.45 2.70 12.80
C ASN A 210 -17.01 2.91 11.32
N PHE A 211 -16.79 1.82 10.57
CA PHE A 211 -16.49 1.86 9.14
C PHE A 211 -17.73 1.50 8.29
N TYR A 212 -18.11 2.44 7.44
CA TYR A 212 -19.25 2.36 6.53
C TYR A 212 -18.80 2.57 5.10
N TYR A 213 -19.54 1.99 4.18
CA TYR A 213 -19.30 2.15 2.77
C TYR A 213 -20.61 2.19 2.01
N THR A 214 -20.64 2.93 0.91
CA THR A 214 -21.79 2.94 0.01
C THR A 214 -21.82 1.70 -0.87
N HIS A 215 -22.98 1.40 -1.41
CA HIS A 215 -23.21 0.40 -2.42
C HIS A 215 -24.24 0.97 -3.40
N PHE A 216 -23.81 1.18 -4.63
CA PHE A 216 -24.62 1.85 -5.64
C PHE A 216 -24.45 1.20 -7.02
N SER A 217 -25.51 1.29 -7.82
CA SER A 217 -25.55 0.81 -9.22
C SER A 217 -25.09 1.89 -10.21
N ASP A 218 -24.98 1.53 -11.49
CA ASP A 218 -24.77 2.46 -12.61
C ASP A 218 -25.89 3.53 -12.71
N ILE A 219 -27.12 3.17 -12.36
CA ILE A 219 -28.25 4.12 -12.32
C ILE A 219 -28.06 5.13 -11.19
N ASP A 220 -27.71 4.66 -10.00
CA ASP A 220 -27.47 5.53 -8.83
C ASP A 220 -26.32 6.51 -9.08
N LEU A 221 -25.30 6.02 -9.79
CA LEU A 221 -24.16 6.82 -10.24
C LEU A 221 -24.60 7.98 -11.15
N SER A 222 -25.53 7.71 -12.07
CA SER A 222 -26.04 8.71 -13.03
C SER A 222 -26.96 9.75 -12.38
N LEU A 223 -27.64 9.38 -11.28
CA LEU A 223 -28.58 10.25 -10.57
C LEU A 223 -27.92 11.13 -9.50
N GLY A 224 -26.66 10.87 -9.17
CA GLY A 224 -25.94 11.52 -8.08
C GLY A 224 -26.27 10.88 -6.72
N GLY A 225 -25.25 10.49 -5.98
CA GLY A 225 -25.38 9.80 -4.69
C GLY A 225 -25.22 10.69 -3.46
N THR A 226 -24.89 11.97 -3.64
CA THR A 226 -24.49 12.88 -2.55
C THR A 226 -25.56 13.05 -1.48
N SER A 227 -26.84 13.19 -1.88
CA SER A 227 -27.96 13.36 -0.95
C SER A 227 -28.22 12.13 -0.08
N ASP A 228 -28.04 10.93 -0.64
CA ASP A 228 -28.22 9.67 0.09
C ASP A 228 -27.10 9.48 1.12
N ILE A 229 -25.85 9.83 0.76
CA ILE A 229 -24.70 9.81 1.67
C ILE A 229 -24.87 10.82 2.80
N LEU A 230 -25.27 12.06 2.47
CA LEU A 230 -25.53 13.12 3.45
C LEU A 230 -26.58 12.67 4.46
N SER A 231 -27.74 12.20 3.97
CA SER A 231 -28.85 11.78 4.83
C SER A 231 -28.42 10.67 5.79
N PHE A 232 -27.70 9.68 5.29
CA PHE A 232 -27.19 8.59 6.12
C PHE A 232 -26.22 9.07 7.19
N ILE A 233 -25.27 9.95 6.84
CA ILE A 233 -24.31 10.48 7.81
C ILE A 233 -25.09 11.24 8.89
N CYS A 234 -26.04 12.10 8.52
CA CYS A 234 -26.87 12.82 9.50
C CYS A 234 -27.71 11.90 10.39
N GLU A 235 -28.17 10.75 9.88
CA GLU A 235 -28.93 9.75 10.66
C GLU A 235 -28.06 8.92 11.62
N HIS A 236 -26.80 8.66 11.27
CA HIS A 236 -25.91 7.74 12.00
C HIS A 236 -24.83 8.46 12.82
N HIS A 237 -24.63 9.76 12.59
CA HIS A 237 -23.74 10.59 13.37
C HIS A 237 -24.32 10.84 14.76
N ASP A 238 -23.51 10.62 15.80
CA ASP A 238 -23.95 10.73 17.19
C ASP A 238 -23.75 12.15 17.78
N GLY A 239 -23.31 13.10 16.96
CA GLY A 239 -23.01 14.47 17.33
C GLY A 239 -21.64 14.70 17.99
N LYS A 240 -20.85 13.64 18.22
CA LYS A 240 -19.60 13.72 19.01
C LYS A 240 -18.35 13.33 18.25
N GLU A 241 -18.49 12.51 17.23
CA GLU A 241 -17.36 11.98 16.44
C GLU A 241 -17.09 12.85 15.20
N ASP A 242 -15.86 12.79 14.68
CA ASP A 242 -15.58 13.34 13.35
C ASP A 242 -16.09 12.42 12.25
N VAL A 243 -16.30 12.96 11.05
CA VAL A 243 -16.56 12.18 9.84
C VAL A 243 -15.31 12.20 8.97
N CYS A 244 -14.78 11.03 8.64
CA CYS A 244 -13.70 10.87 7.67
C CYS A 244 -14.26 10.31 6.37
N LEU A 245 -14.18 11.10 5.29
CA LEU A 245 -14.63 10.67 3.96
C LEU A 245 -13.44 10.14 3.16
N MET A 246 -13.62 9.00 2.50
CA MET A 246 -12.66 8.42 1.56
C MET A 246 -13.34 8.08 0.24
N GLY A 247 -12.54 7.88 -0.81
CA GLY A 247 -13.02 7.54 -2.13
C GLY A 247 -12.47 6.26 -2.70
N SER A 248 -13.10 5.82 -3.79
CA SER A 248 -12.69 4.67 -4.58
C SER A 248 -12.43 5.07 -6.02
N PRO A 249 -11.81 4.21 -6.84
CA PRO A 249 -11.47 4.53 -8.23
C PRO A 249 -12.61 5.09 -9.08
N LEU A 250 -13.85 4.71 -8.78
CA LEU A 250 -14.99 5.21 -9.54
C LEU A 250 -15.29 6.69 -9.27
N ASN A 251 -15.02 7.20 -8.07
CA ASN A 251 -15.34 8.58 -7.73
C ASN A 251 -14.49 9.57 -8.54
N HIS A 252 -13.31 9.14 -8.97
CA HIS A 252 -12.47 9.88 -9.90
C HIS A 252 -13.22 10.15 -11.22
N PHE A 253 -13.86 9.14 -11.81
CA PHE A 253 -14.53 9.27 -13.10
C PHE A 253 -15.87 10.00 -12.99
N VAL A 254 -16.59 9.80 -11.89
CA VAL A 254 -17.92 10.38 -11.73
C VAL A 254 -17.91 11.74 -11.05
N HIS A 255 -16.72 12.26 -10.74
CA HIS A 255 -16.53 13.53 -10.04
C HIS A 255 -17.39 13.56 -8.76
N GLY A 256 -17.20 12.58 -7.89
CA GLY A 256 -17.90 12.54 -6.61
C GLY A 256 -17.68 13.88 -5.89
N ASP A 257 -18.76 14.60 -5.59
CA ASP A 257 -18.68 15.97 -5.07
C ASP A 257 -18.37 15.96 -3.56
N TYR A 258 -17.12 15.70 -3.24
CA TYR A 258 -16.61 15.74 -1.87
C TYR A 258 -16.70 17.13 -1.25
N GLU A 259 -16.61 18.18 -2.07
CA GLU A 259 -16.67 19.57 -1.63
C GLU A 259 -18.10 19.91 -1.20
N GLU A 260 -19.09 19.68 -2.06
CA GLU A 260 -20.52 19.87 -1.74
C GLU A 260 -20.94 19.01 -0.54
N LEU A 261 -20.51 17.74 -0.49
CA LEU A 261 -20.81 16.87 0.65
C LEU A 261 -20.20 17.42 1.95
N SER A 262 -18.95 17.90 1.90
CA SER A 262 -18.27 18.45 3.06
C SER A 262 -18.90 19.76 3.52
N GLU A 263 -19.28 20.65 2.60
CA GLU A 263 -19.97 21.89 2.90
C GLU A 263 -21.35 21.63 3.52
N SER A 264 -22.11 20.69 2.94
CA SER A 264 -23.43 20.31 3.43
C SER A 264 -23.37 19.71 4.84
N LEU A 265 -22.39 18.85 5.12
CA LEU A 265 -22.18 18.32 6.47
C LEU A 265 -21.78 19.40 7.47
N LYS A 266 -20.93 20.35 7.06
CA LYS A 266 -20.58 21.51 7.90
C LYS A 266 -21.80 22.38 8.23
N MET A 267 -22.76 22.54 7.30
CA MET A 267 -24.01 23.27 7.56
C MET A 267 -24.89 22.57 8.61
N GLU A 268 -24.77 21.27 8.76
CA GLU A 268 -25.42 20.46 9.80
C GLU A 268 -24.59 20.37 11.11
N ASP A 269 -23.59 21.26 11.28
CA ASP A 269 -22.65 21.28 12.41
C ASP A 269 -21.83 19.97 12.59
N ILE A 270 -21.65 19.19 11.51
CA ILE A 270 -20.85 17.96 11.52
C ILE A 270 -19.41 18.26 11.06
N SER A 271 -18.46 17.93 11.93
CA SER A 271 -17.03 18.03 11.64
C SER A 271 -16.61 16.94 10.66
N VAL A 272 -16.27 17.32 9.43
CA VAL A 272 -15.88 16.40 8.35
C VAL A 272 -14.48 16.70 7.83
N LEU A 273 -13.65 15.66 7.73
CA LEU A 273 -12.34 15.67 7.10
C LEU A 273 -12.39 14.79 5.83
N PRO A 274 -12.38 15.41 4.63
CA PRO A 274 -12.30 14.65 3.39
C PRO A 274 -10.85 14.25 3.11
N PHE A 275 -10.62 12.96 2.91
CA PHE A 275 -9.40 12.42 2.32
C PHE A 275 -9.71 12.00 0.88
N ILE A 276 -9.22 12.78 -0.08
CA ILE A 276 -9.48 12.54 -1.51
C ILE A 276 -8.61 11.36 -1.97
N THR A 277 -9.10 10.16 -1.72
CA THR A 277 -8.49 8.90 -2.13
C THR A 277 -9.22 8.33 -3.33
N GLU A 278 -8.46 7.73 -4.24
CA GLU A 278 -8.97 7.29 -5.54
C GLU A 278 -8.55 5.87 -5.88
N GLY A 279 -7.73 5.18 -5.07
CA GLY A 279 -7.43 3.75 -5.26
C GLY A 279 -6.49 3.43 -6.43
N PHE A 280 -5.94 4.45 -7.08
CA PHE A 280 -4.98 4.33 -8.19
C PHE A 280 -3.52 4.45 -7.74
N GLU A 281 -3.28 5.23 -6.70
CA GLU A 281 -1.95 5.50 -6.17
C GLU A 281 -1.59 4.51 -5.05
N GLU A 282 -0.30 4.43 -4.72
CA GLU A 282 0.21 3.62 -3.63
C GLU A 282 0.06 4.32 -2.27
N ALA A 283 0.06 3.50 -1.21
CA ALA A 283 -0.14 3.91 0.17
C ALA A 283 0.82 5.02 0.60
N ALA A 284 2.07 5.00 0.11
CA ALA A 284 3.05 6.05 0.43
C ALA A 284 2.57 7.44 0.00
N ILE A 285 2.02 7.54 -1.22
CA ILE A 285 1.47 8.79 -1.76
C ILE A 285 0.21 9.18 -0.99
N GLY A 286 -0.68 8.22 -0.75
CA GLY A 286 -1.91 8.44 0.01
C GLY A 286 -1.67 8.93 1.45
N ILE A 287 -0.67 8.38 2.14
CA ILE A 287 -0.29 8.82 3.49
C ILE A 287 0.25 10.26 3.45
N SER A 288 1.12 10.59 2.48
CA SER A 288 1.64 11.96 2.34
C SER A 288 0.52 12.97 2.10
N LYS A 289 -0.38 12.67 1.15
CA LYS A 289 -1.57 13.51 0.87
C LYS A 289 -2.49 13.61 2.08
N GLY A 290 -2.78 12.49 2.76
CA GLY A 290 -3.64 12.48 3.94
C GLY A 290 -3.07 13.27 5.12
N LEU A 291 -1.76 13.22 5.35
CA LEU A 291 -1.08 14.06 6.34
C LEU A 291 -1.20 15.55 5.99
N MET A 292 -1.10 15.90 4.72
CA MET A 292 -1.32 17.27 4.24
C MET A 292 -2.78 17.71 4.36
N ASP A 293 -3.74 16.86 4.04
CA ASP A 293 -5.18 17.13 4.19
C ASP A 293 -5.51 17.41 5.67
N ALA A 294 -5.03 16.56 6.58
CA ALA A 294 -5.19 16.76 8.02
C ALA A 294 -4.49 18.05 8.50
N GLY A 295 -3.27 18.31 8.02
CA GLY A 295 -2.54 19.54 8.35
C GLY A 295 -3.28 20.80 7.91
N ASN A 296 -3.76 20.83 6.67
CA ASN A 296 -4.57 21.93 6.16
C ASN A 296 -5.84 22.08 7.02
N TYR A 297 -6.58 21.00 7.26
CA TYR A 297 -7.83 21.06 8.00
C TYR A 297 -7.69 21.54 9.46
N PHE A 298 -6.76 20.96 10.21
CA PHE A 298 -6.64 21.26 11.64
C PHE A 298 -5.93 22.58 11.93
N LEU A 299 -5.14 23.10 10.97
CA LEU A 299 -4.27 24.25 11.20
C LEU A 299 -4.55 25.45 10.29
N GLU A 300 -5.48 25.35 9.31
CA GLU A 300 -5.77 26.41 8.32
C GLU A 300 -5.92 27.82 8.92
N ASN A 301 -6.53 27.90 10.10
CA ASN A 301 -6.87 29.14 10.79
C ASN A 301 -6.12 29.31 12.12
N GLU A 302 -5.11 28.48 12.38
CA GLU A 302 -4.37 28.55 13.63
C GLU A 302 -3.34 29.67 13.60
N THR A 303 -3.56 30.66 14.46
CA THR A 303 -2.78 31.91 14.55
C THR A 303 -2.06 32.05 15.89
N LYS A 304 -2.22 31.07 16.79
CA LYS A 304 -1.55 31.09 18.10
C LYS A 304 -0.04 31.18 17.94
N GLU A 305 0.54 32.08 18.74
CA GLU A 305 1.98 32.08 18.96
C GLU A 305 2.39 30.74 19.59
N ARG A 306 3.45 30.13 19.02
CA ARG A 306 3.96 28.86 19.49
C ARG A 306 4.57 29.00 20.88
N THR A 307 4.25 28.03 21.73
CA THR A 307 4.91 27.84 23.03
C THR A 307 5.49 26.43 23.06
N PRO A 308 6.72 26.24 22.51
CA PRO A 308 7.35 24.93 22.47
C PRO A 308 7.48 24.31 23.87
N LYS A 309 7.11 23.04 23.98
CA LYS A 309 7.24 22.21 25.20
C LYS A 309 8.22 21.08 24.94
N ASN A 310 8.53 20.28 25.96
CA ASN A 310 9.37 19.09 25.80
C ASN A 310 8.58 17.98 25.07
N GLN A 311 8.30 18.20 23.79
CA GLN A 311 7.57 17.30 22.91
C GLN A 311 8.29 17.24 21.57
N ILE A 312 8.41 16.03 21.03
CA ILE A 312 8.88 15.77 19.67
C ILE A 312 7.71 15.20 18.88
N ASN A 313 7.48 15.70 17.67
CA ASN A 313 6.47 15.12 16.78
C ASN A 313 7.12 14.05 15.91
N LEU A 314 6.59 12.83 15.90
CA LEU A 314 7.00 11.77 14.97
C LEU A 314 6.05 11.76 13.78
N ILE A 315 6.58 11.94 12.56
CA ILE A 315 5.78 12.02 11.33
C ILE A 315 6.30 11.01 10.30
N GLY A 316 5.38 10.41 9.53
CA GLY A 316 5.69 9.38 8.53
C GLY A 316 5.58 7.95 9.07
N PHE A 317 5.28 7.79 10.35
CA PHE A 317 4.97 6.47 10.90
C PHE A 317 3.51 6.11 10.63
N THR A 318 3.29 4.91 10.08
CA THR A 318 2.01 4.21 10.23
C THR A 318 2.24 2.75 10.60
N LYS A 319 1.27 2.09 11.25
CA LYS A 319 1.33 0.64 11.53
C LYS A 319 1.49 -0.18 10.24
N LEU A 320 0.87 0.27 9.14
CA LEU A 320 0.99 -0.37 7.82
C LEU A 320 2.42 -0.29 7.26
N THR A 321 3.09 0.84 7.41
CA THR A 321 4.39 1.10 6.77
C THR A 321 5.56 0.68 7.63
N LEU A 322 5.57 1.05 8.91
CA LEU A 322 6.71 0.90 9.81
C LEU A 322 6.36 0.12 11.09
N GLY A 323 5.16 -0.45 11.20
CA GLY A 323 4.74 -1.21 12.38
C GLY A 323 5.59 -2.45 12.68
N ASN A 324 6.25 -3.03 11.66
CA ASN A 324 7.21 -4.14 11.82
C ASN A 324 8.67 -3.67 11.93
N ILE A 325 8.92 -2.36 11.98
CA ILE A 325 10.26 -1.76 11.94
C ILE A 325 10.52 -0.95 13.22
N ILE A 326 9.55 -0.13 13.63
CA ILE A 326 9.64 0.73 14.80
C ILE A 326 8.69 0.26 15.89
N ASN A 327 9.20 0.12 17.11
CA ASN A 327 8.36 0.05 18.29
C ASN A 327 8.14 1.45 18.90
N ILE A 328 6.95 2.00 18.70
CA ILE A 328 6.58 3.34 19.19
C ILE A 328 6.61 3.42 20.72
N ASP A 329 6.24 2.36 21.43
CA ASP A 329 6.24 2.38 22.90
C ASP A 329 7.67 2.42 23.45
N GLU A 330 8.61 1.74 22.80
CA GLU A 330 10.04 1.81 23.12
C GLU A 330 10.58 3.24 22.91
N LEU A 331 10.23 3.90 21.79
CA LEU A 331 10.63 5.29 21.54
C LEU A 331 10.04 6.27 22.57
N LYS A 332 8.75 6.09 22.91
CA LYS A 332 8.08 6.89 23.95
C LYS A 332 8.78 6.76 25.29
N GLU A 333 9.11 5.54 25.71
CA GLU A 333 9.80 5.28 26.97
C GLU A 333 11.19 5.94 27.01
N LYS A 334 12.00 5.77 25.95
CA LYS A 334 13.35 6.32 25.86
C LYS A 334 13.36 7.86 25.88
N LEU A 335 12.38 8.50 25.23
CA LEU A 335 12.24 9.96 25.27
C LEU A 335 11.68 10.44 26.62
N ALA A 336 10.79 9.69 27.26
CA ALA A 336 10.26 10.01 28.58
C ALA A 336 11.35 10.03 29.67
N TRP A 337 12.41 9.22 29.55
CA TRP A 337 13.57 9.29 30.45
C TRP A 337 14.30 10.63 30.40
N ASN A 338 14.15 11.37 29.30
CA ASN A 338 14.68 12.73 29.13
C ASN A 338 13.61 13.81 29.37
N ASN A 339 12.46 13.46 29.96
CA ASN A 339 11.29 14.34 30.12
C ASN A 339 10.74 14.88 28.80
N TYR A 340 10.84 14.10 27.72
CA TYR A 340 10.23 14.40 26.42
C TYR A 340 9.04 13.51 26.13
N GLU A 341 7.96 14.11 25.64
CA GLU A 341 6.80 13.40 25.10
C GLU A 341 6.98 13.17 23.59
N LEU A 342 6.58 11.99 23.10
CA LEU A 342 6.54 11.69 21.68
C LEU A 342 5.10 11.76 21.18
N ASN A 343 4.80 12.79 20.40
CA ASN A 343 3.52 12.95 19.72
C ASN A 343 3.59 12.29 18.34
N VAL A 344 2.92 11.14 18.17
CA VAL A 344 2.92 10.42 16.89
C VAL A 344 1.77 10.93 16.04
N ILE A 345 2.05 11.40 14.83
CA ILE A 345 1.05 11.95 13.91
C ILE A 345 0.38 10.82 13.11
N GLU A 346 -0.36 9.96 13.83
CA GLU A 346 -1.10 8.80 13.32
C GLU A 346 -2.22 8.43 14.31
N GLY A 347 -3.17 7.62 13.88
CA GLY A 347 -4.23 7.07 14.71
C GLY A 347 -5.29 8.13 14.94
N ASN A 348 -5.36 8.67 16.16
CA ASN A 348 -6.24 9.80 16.46
C ASN A 348 -5.60 11.12 16.01
N LEU A 349 -5.83 11.49 14.74
CA LEU A 349 -5.26 12.71 14.17
C LEU A 349 -5.75 13.98 14.86
N ARG A 350 -6.99 14.02 15.37
CA ARG A 350 -7.47 15.20 16.12
C ARG A 350 -6.58 15.47 17.33
N ASP A 351 -6.30 14.45 18.12
CA ASP A 351 -5.44 14.58 19.30
C ASP A 351 -4.00 14.92 18.88
N ALA A 352 -3.46 14.22 17.88
CA ALA A 352 -2.10 14.42 17.40
C ALA A 352 -1.86 15.85 16.86
N PHE A 353 -2.80 16.39 16.07
CA PHE A 353 -2.70 17.74 15.53
C PHE A 353 -3.02 18.82 16.57
N SER A 354 -3.79 18.51 17.63
CA SER A 354 -4.07 19.49 18.71
C SER A 354 -2.80 19.96 19.44
N SER A 355 -1.76 19.11 19.49
CA SER A 355 -0.49 19.40 20.17
C SER A 355 0.69 19.55 19.20
N ILE A 356 0.50 19.40 17.89
CA ILE A 356 1.62 19.40 16.92
C ILE A 356 2.44 20.70 16.97
N LEU A 357 1.80 21.85 17.16
CA LEU A 357 2.48 23.15 17.19
C LEU A 357 3.34 23.39 18.44
N VAL A 358 3.11 22.64 19.53
CA VAL A 358 3.94 22.74 20.75
C VAL A 358 5.21 21.87 20.66
N GLY A 359 5.34 21.02 19.64
CA GLY A 359 6.56 20.26 19.40
C GLY A 359 7.77 21.16 19.17
N GLN A 360 8.92 20.81 19.75
CA GLN A 360 10.20 21.50 19.53
C GLN A 360 10.77 21.19 18.15
N VAL A 361 10.59 19.97 17.67
CA VAL A 361 11.11 19.45 16.40
C VAL A 361 10.21 18.35 15.85
N ASN A 362 10.13 18.25 14.53
CA ASN A 362 9.51 17.13 13.83
C ASN A 362 10.57 16.09 13.45
N TRP A 363 10.46 14.88 13.97
CA TRP A 363 11.26 13.73 13.58
C TRP A 363 10.54 12.96 12.47
N ILE A 364 11.09 13.04 11.25
CA ILE A 364 10.53 12.38 10.07
C ILE A 364 11.21 11.03 9.89
N VAL A 365 10.44 9.95 9.95
CA VAL A 365 10.97 8.57 9.86
C VAL A 365 10.83 7.94 8.48
N SER A 366 10.15 8.62 7.56
CA SER A 366 9.93 8.13 6.20
C SER A 366 9.55 9.25 5.24
N GLU A 367 9.56 8.96 3.95
CA GLU A 367 9.28 9.93 2.90
C GLU A 367 7.86 10.49 2.96
N GLU A 368 6.90 9.69 3.45
CA GLU A 368 5.49 10.04 3.58
C GLU A 368 5.26 11.25 4.50
N GLY A 369 6.15 11.51 5.45
CA GLY A 369 6.02 12.65 6.38
C GLY A 369 6.61 13.97 5.89
N LEU A 370 7.34 13.98 4.77
CA LEU A 370 8.20 15.10 4.39
C LEU A 370 7.44 16.34 3.95
N ASP A 371 6.33 16.20 3.23
CA ASP A 371 5.58 17.35 2.73
C ASP A 371 4.93 18.11 3.88
N LEU A 372 4.35 17.39 4.85
CA LEU A 372 3.84 17.99 6.09
C LEU A 372 4.97 18.65 6.88
N ALA A 373 6.15 18.03 6.98
CA ALA A 373 7.30 18.60 7.68
C ALA A 373 7.77 19.93 7.08
N LYS A 374 7.92 19.98 5.75
CA LYS A 374 8.29 21.20 5.00
C LYS A 374 7.23 22.28 5.19
N TRP A 375 5.95 21.90 5.14
CA TRP A 375 4.83 22.82 5.35
C TRP A 375 4.82 23.38 6.78
N LEU A 376 5.02 22.56 7.81
CA LEU A 376 5.13 22.99 9.21
C LEU A 376 6.35 23.88 9.45
N GLN A 377 7.49 23.58 8.81
CA GLN A 377 8.67 24.44 8.88
C GLN A 377 8.41 25.80 8.25
N LYS A 378 7.79 25.83 7.06
CA LYS A 378 7.50 27.07 6.34
C LYS A 378 6.51 27.96 7.11
N ASN A 379 5.40 27.40 7.57
CA ASN A 379 4.29 28.17 8.15
C ASN A 379 4.47 28.44 9.65
N TYR A 380 5.07 27.50 10.39
CA TYR A 380 5.16 27.56 11.86
C TYR A 380 6.58 27.50 12.41
N GLN A 381 7.60 27.46 11.53
CA GLN A 381 9.02 27.46 11.89
C GLN A 381 9.38 26.31 12.86
N ILE A 382 8.72 25.16 12.69
CA ILE A 382 9.10 23.93 13.40
C ILE A 382 10.24 23.27 12.62
N PRO A 383 11.45 23.13 13.20
CA PRO A 383 12.53 22.41 12.53
C PRO A 383 12.17 20.94 12.37
N TYR A 384 12.86 20.25 11.46
CA TYR A 384 12.70 18.81 11.29
C TYR A 384 14.03 18.12 10.99
N ILE A 385 14.10 16.84 11.36
CA ILE A 385 15.16 15.92 10.97
C ILE A 385 14.55 14.76 10.18
N VAL A 386 15.34 14.11 9.33
CA VAL A 386 14.89 12.98 8.50
C VAL A 386 15.83 11.82 8.74
N ASP A 387 15.41 10.85 9.55
CA ASP A 387 16.22 9.67 9.84
C ASP A 387 15.38 8.57 10.49
N LEU A 388 15.66 7.32 10.15
CA LEU A 388 14.99 6.14 10.70
C LEU A 388 15.94 5.44 11.69
N PRO A 389 15.56 5.24 12.97
CA PRO A 389 16.47 4.78 14.02
C PRO A 389 16.70 3.26 14.00
N ILE A 390 17.16 2.69 12.89
CA ILE A 390 17.47 1.27 12.77
C ILE A 390 18.85 0.95 13.37
N GLY A 391 18.91 -0.05 14.25
CA GLY A 391 20.12 -0.47 14.96
C GLY A 391 20.47 0.41 16.16
N ARG A 392 21.48 0.00 16.92
CA ARG A 392 21.93 0.72 18.13
C ARG A 392 22.51 2.10 17.79
N LEU A 393 23.53 2.15 16.93
CA LEU A 393 24.16 3.39 16.49
C LEU A 393 23.21 4.22 15.63
N GLY A 394 22.26 3.59 14.94
CA GLY A 394 21.20 4.33 14.25
C GLY A 394 20.28 5.08 15.19
N PHE A 395 19.88 4.47 16.30
CA PHE A 395 19.14 5.17 17.35
C PHE A 395 19.98 6.32 17.96
N GLU A 396 21.25 6.06 18.30
CA GLU A 396 22.15 7.09 18.84
C GLU A 396 22.29 8.31 17.91
N ARG A 397 22.52 8.05 16.62
CA ARG A 397 22.61 9.08 15.58
C ARG A 397 21.33 9.93 15.48
N CYS A 398 20.15 9.31 15.58
CA CYS A 398 18.90 10.06 15.56
C CYS A 398 18.77 10.96 16.78
N ILE A 399 19.13 10.47 17.98
CA ILE A 399 19.12 11.29 19.19
C ILE A 399 20.12 12.44 19.09
N GLU A 400 21.33 12.21 18.58
CA GLU A 400 22.32 13.27 18.35
C GLU A 400 21.78 14.40 17.47
N GLN A 401 21.04 14.06 16.41
CA GLN A 401 20.39 15.05 15.54
C GLN A 401 19.26 15.84 16.21
N LEU A 402 18.66 15.32 17.29
CA LEU A 402 17.65 16.01 18.08
C LEU A 402 18.28 16.98 19.11
N THR A 403 19.52 16.75 19.55
CA THR A 403 20.19 17.58 20.57
C THR A 403 20.30 19.08 20.29
N PRO A 404 20.38 19.57 19.02
CA PRO A 404 20.35 21.01 18.74
C PRO A 404 19.01 21.67 19.08
N PHE A 405 17.94 20.88 19.18
CA PHE A 405 16.57 21.35 19.40
C PHE A 405 16.04 20.97 20.78
N CYS A 406 16.56 19.88 21.36
CA CYS A 406 16.07 19.25 22.57
C CYS A 406 17.19 18.98 23.58
N ASP A 407 16.92 19.16 24.87
CA ASP A 407 17.84 18.82 25.97
C ASP A 407 17.74 17.32 26.28
N ILE A 408 18.22 16.49 25.36
CA ILE A 408 18.16 15.03 25.42
C ILE A 408 19.57 14.48 25.58
N GLN A 409 19.72 13.55 26.52
CA GLN A 409 20.93 12.76 26.69
C GLN A 409 20.68 11.32 26.27
N LEU A 410 21.69 10.69 25.70
CA LEU A 410 21.70 9.25 25.50
C LEU A 410 21.79 8.57 26.87
N ILE A 411 20.66 8.03 27.31
CA ILE A 411 20.56 7.26 28.55
C ILE A 411 20.62 5.79 28.13
N ASP A 412 21.81 5.21 28.21
CA ASP A 412 21.99 3.79 27.93
C ASP A 412 21.65 2.97 29.18
N ARG A 413 20.49 2.30 29.13
CA ARG A 413 20.03 1.35 30.16
C ARG A 413 19.87 -0.06 29.60
N ASP A 414 20.07 -0.23 28.30
CA ASP A 414 19.95 -1.53 27.67
C ASP A 414 21.24 -2.34 27.97
N GLU A 415 21.08 -3.62 28.32
CA GLU A 415 22.18 -4.51 28.67
C GLU A 415 23.21 -4.59 27.53
N GLU A 416 24.49 -4.78 27.90
CA GLU A 416 25.63 -4.91 26.98
C GLU A 416 25.28 -5.71 25.73
N VAL A 417 25.50 -5.10 24.56
CA VAL A 417 25.56 -5.81 23.29
C VAL A 417 26.55 -6.96 23.49
N ARG A 418 26.09 -8.22 23.42
CA ARG A 418 26.99 -9.37 23.35
C ARG A 418 27.97 -9.10 22.22
N ASP A 419 29.28 -9.10 22.49
CA ASP A 419 30.33 -8.93 21.49
C ASP A 419 29.94 -9.67 20.20
N ILE A 420 29.58 -8.90 19.17
CA ILE A 420 29.03 -9.44 17.93
C ILE A 420 30.21 -10.02 17.14
N GLU A 421 30.55 -11.28 17.39
CA GLU A 421 31.56 -12.02 16.60
C GLU A 421 31.11 -12.30 15.15
N ARG A 422 29.93 -11.86 14.73
CA ARG A 422 29.36 -12.10 13.39
C ARG A 422 29.40 -10.83 12.54
N THR A 423 30.51 -10.60 11.84
CA THR A 423 30.66 -9.48 10.90
C THR A 423 30.28 -9.85 9.47
N LEU A 424 29.76 -8.89 8.73
CA LEU A 424 29.43 -8.98 7.30
C LEU A 424 30.53 -8.35 6.42
N GLN A 425 31.74 -8.19 6.96
CA GLN A 425 32.84 -7.42 6.38
C GLN A 425 33.22 -7.80 4.94
N LYS A 426 33.04 -9.07 4.56
CA LYS A 426 33.38 -9.61 3.24
C LYS A 426 32.16 -10.05 2.44
N LYS A 427 30.96 -9.64 2.86
CA LYS A 427 29.69 -10.02 2.23
C LYS A 427 29.17 -8.89 1.38
N HIS A 428 28.58 -9.23 0.22
CA HIS A 428 27.80 -8.30 -0.57
C HIS A 428 26.32 -8.46 -0.25
N VAL A 429 25.71 -7.42 0.31
CA VAL A 429 24.31 -7.42 0.74
C VAL A 429 23.44 -6.66 -0.27
N LEU A 430 22.31 -7.25 -0.65
CA LEU A 430 21.23 -6.57 -1.38
C LEU A 430 20.10 -6.24 -0.42
N LEU A 431 19.74 -4.97 -0.33
CA LEU A 431 18.58 -4.49 0.41
C LEU A 431 17.41 -4.23 -0.57
N LEU A 432 16.27 -4.86 -0.30
CA LEU A 432 15.03 -4.72 -1.04
C LEU A 432 13.96 -4.13 -0.11
N GLY A 433 13.90 -2.80 -0.06
CA GLY A 433 13.01 -2.07 0.83
C GLY A 433 12.69 -0.66 0.33
N ARG A 434 11.84 0.06 1.07
CA ARG A 434 11.59 1.50 0.83
C ARG A 434 12.84 2.34 1.17
N PRO A 435 12.97 3.57 0.65
CA PRO A 435 14.23 4.31 0.72
C PRO A 435 14.71 4.57 2.16
N SER A 436 13.82 5.04 3.04
CA SER A 436 14.10 5.24 4.48
C SER A 436 14.55 3.96 5.20
N ILE A 437 13.92 2.81 4.91
CA ILE A 437 14.30 1.51 5.47
C ILE A 437 15.69 1.09 4.98
N ASN A 438 15.92 1.20 3.67
CA ASN A 438 17.21 0.88 3.06
C ASN A 438 18.34 1.75 3.63
N GLU A 439 18.11 3.05 3.77
CA GLU A 439 19.10 3.98 4.33
C GLU A 439 19.43 3.61 5.80
N GLY A 440 18.41 3.33 6.62
CA GLY A 440 18.61 2.91 8.00
C GLY A 440 19.39 1.59 8.11
N LEU A 441 19.02 0.57 7.33
CA LEU A 441 19.69 -0.73 7.31
C LEU A 441 21.11 -0.63 6.76
N GLU A 442 21.33 0.15 5.70
CA GLU A 442 22.65 0.34 5.12
C GLU A 442 23.61 0.95 6.15
N LYS A 443 23.18 1.99 6.88
CA LYS A 443 23.96 2.58 7.97
C LYS A 443 24.23 1.57 9.09
N MET A 444 23.23 0.78 9.50
CA MET A 444 23.41 -0.28 10.51
C MET A 444 24.45 -1.31 10.04
N LEU A 445 24.34 -1.79 8.80
CA LEU A 445 25.26 -2.77 8.22
C LEU A 445 26.70 -2.24 8.15
N GLN A 446 26.88 -0.97 7.77
CA GLN A 446 28.19 -0.33 7.65
C GLN A 446 28.83 -0.06 9.02
N LEU A 447 28.07 0.49 9.96
CA LEU A 447 28.58 0.97 11.24
C LEU A 447 28.69 -0.13 12.30
N GLU A 448 27.79 -1.12 12.27
CA GLU A 448 27.63 -2.11 13.34
C GLU A 448 28.02 -3.53 12.92
N PHE A 449 27.97 -3.84 11.62
CA PHE A 449 28.33 -5.16 11.06
C PHE A 449 29.54 -5.13 10.11
N GLU A 450 30.20 -3.97 10.00
CA GLU A 450 31.38 -3.72 9.14
C GLU A 450 31.17 -4.03 7.64
N CYS A 451 29.94 -4.10 7.16
CA CYS A 451 29.63 -4.42 5.77
C CYS A 451 29.86 -3.21 4.86
N GLN A 452 30.90 -3.27 4.02
CA GLN A 452 31.26 -2.17 3.10
C GLN A 452 30.57 -2.28 1.73
N SER A 453 29.98 -3.43 1.40
CA SER A 453 29.38 -3.69 0.09
C SER A 453 27.87 -3.90 0.26
N VAL A 454 27.12 -2.80 0.17
CA VAL A 454 25.64 -2.80 0.24
C VAL A 454 25.11 -2.24 -1.08
N THR A 455 24.16 -2.94 -1.69
CA THR A 455 23.37 -2.44 -2.82
C THR A 455 21.92 -2.31 -2.38
N SER A 456 21.34 -1.13 -2.52
CA SER A 456 19.96 -0.85 -2.14
C SER A 456 19.07 -0.72 -3.38
N ARG A 457 17.90 -1.36 -3.36
CA ARG A 457 16.87 -1.28 -4.40
C ARG A 457 15.50 -1.15 -3.78
N THR A 458 14.61 -0.45 -4.48
CA THR A 458 13.23 -0.22 -4.05
C THR A 458 12.28 -0.72 -5.13
N TYR A 459 11.24 -1.42 -4.71
CA TYR A 459 10.22 -1.90 -5.64
C TYR A 459 9.33 -0.73 -6.08
N LEU A 460 9.40 -0.39 -7.36
CA LEU A 460 8.71 0.72 -7.99
C LEU A 460 7.89 0.20 -9.19
N PRO A 461 6.68 -0.35 -8.94
CA PRO A 461 5.85 -0.89 -10.02
C PRO A 461 5.21 0.19 -10.91
N THR A 462 5.19 1.45 -10.48
CA THR A 462 4.55 2.56 -11.19
C THR A 462 5.42 3.80 -11.30
N GLU A 463 5.15 4.61 -12.32
CA GLU A 463 5.84 5.90 -12.52
C GLU A 463 5.50 6.92 -11.43
N ASN A 464 4.26 6.90 -10.91
CA ASN A 464 3.83 7.80 -9.83
C ASN A 464 4.67 7.58 -8.57
N LEU A 465 4.89 6.32 -8.17
CA LEU A 465 5.73 6.01 -7.02
C LEU A 465 7.21 6.36 -7.27
N ALA A 466 7.70 6.12 -8.48
CA ALA A 466 9.05 6.54 -8.86
C ALA A 466 9.22 8.07 -8.79
N TYR A 467 8.22 8.82 -9.24
CA TYR A 467 8.19 10.28 -9.11
C TYR A 467 8.07 10.75 -7.66
N PHE A 468 7.35 10.02 -6.81
CA PHE A 468 7.24 10.33 -5.39
C PHE A 468 8.58 10.20 -4.66
N TYR A 469 9.32 9.12 -4.92
CA TYR A 469 10.63 8.89 -4.31
C TYR A 469 11.80 9.62 -4.98
N GLN A 470 11.65 10.02 -6.25
CA GLN A 470 12.64 10.78 -7.02
C GLN A 470 14.03 10.11 -7.01
N ASP A 471 15.07 10.87 -6.70
CA ASP A 471 16.47 10.45 -6.68
C ASP A 471 16.87 9.67 -5.42
N LYS A 472 15.95 9.49 -4.45
CA LYS A 472 16.22 8.74 -3.22
C LYS A 472 16.23 7.24 -3.41
N ALA A 473 15.72 6.74 -4.54
CA ALA A 473 15.53 5.33 -4.79
C ALA A 473 16.13 4.91 -6.13
N VAL A 474 16.77 3.74 -6.15
CA VAL A 474 17.05 3.02 -7.39
C VAL A 474 16.01 1.91 -7.53
N GLY A 475 15.15 2.05 -8.53
CA GLY A 475 13.98 1.19 -8.74
C GLY A 475 14.27 -0.18 -9.34
N PHE A 476 13.38 -1.12 -9.04
CA PHE A 476 13.09 -2.29 -9.87
C PHE A 476 11.57 -2.51 -9.90
N SER A 477 11.06 -3.05 -11.00
CA SER A 477 9.64 -3.45 -11.12
C SER A 477 9.50 -4.97 -11.18
N THR A 478 10.58 -5.70 -11.50
CA THR A 478 10.59 -7.17 -11.58
C THR A 478 11.89 -7.77 -11.03
N ILE A 479 11.87 -9.04 -10.62
CA ILE A 479 13.10 -9.71 -10.12
C ILE A 479 14.10 -9.94 -11.27
N GLU A 480 13.61 -10.06 -12.50
CA GLU A 480 14.38 -10.23 -13.71
C GLU A 480 15.24 -9.00 -14.00
N GLU A 481 14.74 -7.80 -13.70
CA GLU A 481 15.53 -6.56 -13.78
C GLU A 481 16.69 -6.58 -12.79
N LEU A 482 16.47 -7.03 -11.55
CA LEU A 482 17.54 -7.22 -10.57
C LEU A 482 18.59 -8.22 -11.05
N ALA A 483 18.15 -9.33 -11.65
CA ALA A 483 19.05 -10.35 -12.20
C ALA A 483 19.84 -9.82 -13.41
N ALA A 484 19.25 -8.95 -14.23
CA ALA A 484 19.89 -8.34 -15.39
C ALA A 484 21.08 -7.45 -15.03
N GLU A 485 21.19 -6.99 -13.78
CA GLU A 485 22.35 -6.24 -13.28
C GLU A 485 23.64 -7.09 -13.22
N LYS A 486 23.53 -8.43 -13.33
CA LYS A 486 24.65 -9.39 -13.29
C LYS A 486 25.56 -9.23 -12.08
N ARG A 487 24.99 -8.83 -10.95
CA ARG A 487 25.66 -8.75 -9.64
C ARG A 487 25.45 -10.03 -8.86
N SER A 488 26.45 -10.43 -8.09
CA SER A 488 26.36 -11.55 -7.14
C SER A 488 26.23 -11.01 -5.73
N TYR A 489 25.27 -11.56 -4.97
CA TYR A 489 25.02 -11.20 -3.58
C TYR A 489 25.23 -12.43 -2.69
N ASP A 490 25.71 -12.19 -1.47
CA ASP A 490 25.83 -13.20 -0.42
C ASP A 490 24.57 -13.25 0.47
N VAL A 491 23.96 -12.08 0.69
CA VAL A 491 22.79 -11.92 1.55
C VAL A 491 21.80 -10.99 0.85
N ILE A 492 20.52 -11.32 0.90
CA ILE A 492 19.42 -10.48 0.43
C ILE A 492 18.50 -10.25 1.62
N ILE A 493 18.21 -8.99 1.92
CA ILE A 493 17.27 -8.59 2.98
C ILE A 493 16.07 -7.91 2.30
N GLY A 494 14.86 -8.41 2.53
CA GLY A 494 13.67 -7.83 1.94
C GLY A 494 12.39 -8.58 2.26
N ASP A 495 11.27 -8.08 1.75
CA ASP A 495 9.96 -8.68 1.97
C ASP A 495 9.89 -10.12 1.43
N SER A 496 9.24 -11.01 2.18
CA SER A 496 9.07 -12.42 1.80
C SER A 496 8.45 -12.65 0.41
N ALA A 497 7.68 -11.69 -0.11
CA ALA A 497 7.17 -11.74 -1.49
C ALA A 497 8.28 -11.85 -2.55
N TYR A 498 9.48 -11.35 -2.27
CA TYR A 498 10.62 -11.42 -3.18
C TYR A 498 11.38 -12.76 -3.11
N GLN A 499 11.13 -13.57 -2.08
CA GLN A 499 11.97 -14.71 -1.72
C GLN A 499 12.08 -15.75 -2.83
N LYS A 500 10.94 -16.17 -3.42
CA LYS A 500 10.92 -17.21 -4.47
C LYS A 500 11.76 -16.81 -5.68
N GLY A 501 11.57 -15.59 -6.18
CA GLY A 501 12.33 -15.06 -7.32
C GLY A 501 13.80 -14.83 -6.99
N CYS A 502 14.10 -14.31 -5.80
CA CYS A 502 15.48 -14.10 -5.36
C CYS A 502 16.23 -15.43 -5.23
N GLN A 503 15.60 -16.48 -4.70
CA GLN A 503 16.21 -17.80 -4.59
C GLN A 503 16.48 -18.44 -5.96
N PHE A 504 15.62 -18.18 -6.95
CA PHE A 504 15.83 -18.65 -8.32
C PHE A 504 17.00 -17.95 -9.00
N TYR A 505 17.02 -16.61 -9.01
CA TYR A 505 18.04 -15.83 -9.72
C TYR A 505 19.36 -15.67 -8.95
N PHE A 506 19.33 -15.77 -7.62
CA PHE A 506 20.50 -15.64 -6.74
C PHE A 506 20.62 -16.85 -5.79
N PRO A 507 20.76 -18.09 -6.30
CA PRO A 507 20.65 -19.33 -5.51
C PRO A 507 21.74 -19.51 -4.45
N LYS A 508 22.80 -18.70 -4.49
CA LYS A 508 23.89 -18.73 -3.50
C LYS A 508 23.67 -17.74 -2.35
N ALA A 509 22.73 -16.81 -2.48
CA ALA A 509 22.47 -15.79 -1.49
C ALA A 509 21.56 -16.33 -0.38
N SER A 510 21.86 -16.00 0.87
CA SER A 510 20.95 -16.22 1.99
C SER A 510 19.87 -15.13 1.99
N PHE A 511 18.60 -15.53 2.10
CA PHE A 511 17.48 -14.59 2.15
C PHE A 511 17.04 -14.35 3.60
N ILE A 512 17.03 -13.10 4.05
CA ILE A 512 16.58 -12.68 5.37
C ILE A 512 15.26 -11.92 5.19
N PRO A 513 14.13 -12.45 5.70
CA PRO A 513 12.84 -11.80 5.53
C PRO A 513 12.72 -10.55 6.39
N LEU A 514 12.32 -9.46 5.74
CA LEU A 514 11.96 -8.18 6.34
C LEU A 514 10.62 -7.73 5.75
N ASN A 515 9.52 -8.16 6.38
CA ASN A 515 8.20 -7.94 5.81
C ASN A 515 7.72 -6.49 5.98
N ASP A 516 7.36 -5.87 4.86
CA ASP A 516 6.75 -4.55 4.77
C ASP A 516 5.23 -4.72 4.56
N GLY A 517 4.43 -4.08 5.41
CA GLY A 517 2.97 -4.18 5.33
C GLY A 517 2.40 -3.62 4.02
N VAL A 518 3.10 -2.70 3.36
CA VAL A 518 2.72 -2.17 2.04
C VAL A 518 2.94 -3.20 0.93
N VAL A 519 3.89 -4.12 1.10
CA VAL A 519 4.23 -5.16 0.11
C VAL A 519 3.39 -6.40 0.38
N SER A 520 3.72 -7.19 1.41
CA SER A 520 3.08 -8.48 1.69
C SER A 520 1.81 -8.42 2.53
N GLY A 521 1.42 -7.24 3.04
CA GLY A 521 0.26 -7.11 3.94
C GLY A 521 0.43 -7.80 5.30
N SER A 522 1.58 -8.42 5.57
CA SER A 522 1.84 -9.14 6.81
C SER A 522 2.30 -8.18 7.91
N VAL A 523 1.35 -7.72 8.72
CA VAL A 523 1.67 -7.10 10.02
C VAL A 523 1.78 -8.26 11.02
N SER A 524 3.00 -8.54 11.48
CA SER A 524 3.24 -9.63 12.43
C SER A 524 2.53 -9.32 13.75
N GLU A 525 1.81 -10.29 14.33
CA GLU A 525 1.23 -10.14 15.69
C GLU A 525 2.31 -9.90 16.76
N LYS A 526 3.56 -10.28 16.45
CA LYS A 526 4.73 -9.97 17.26
C LYS A 526 5.54 -8.90 16.55
N THR A 527 5.48 -7.67 17.08
CA THR A 527 6.21 -6.51 16.55
C THR A 527 7.70 -6.85 16.49
N MET A 528 8.22 -6.97 15.28
CA MET A 528 9.66 -6.95 15.09
C MET A 528 10.10 -5.50 15.30
N SER A 529 10.97 -5.25 16.28
CA SER A 529 11.53 -3.91 16.50
C SER A 529 12.95 -3.91 15.96
N LEU A 530 13.22 -3.09 14.95
CA LEU A 530 14.56 -2.87 14.44
C LEU A 530 15.25 -1.68 15.11
N THR A 531 14.60 -1.05 16.09
CA THR A 531 15.17 0.10 16.80
C THR A 531 16.12 -0.34 17.90
N GLY A 532 17.23 0.39 18.04
CA GLY A 532 18.21 0.13 19.08
C GLY A 532 18.81 -1.29 19.00
N ILE A 533 19.12 -1.87 20.17
CA ILE A 533 19.75 -3.19 20.28
C ILE A 533 18.85 -4.32 19.70
N SER A 534 17.54 -4.13 19.69
CA SER A 534 16.60 -5.09 19.10
C SER A 534 16.88 -5.35 17.63
N GLY A 535 17.26 -4.31 16.87
CA GLY A 535 17.64 -4.46 15.45
C GLY A 535 18.91 -5.27 15.25
N ASN A 536 19.93 -5.06 16.10
CA ASN A 536 21.15 -5.87 16.10
C ASN A 536 20.85 -7.34 16.38
N ASN A 537 20.04 -7.60 17.42
CA ASN A 537 19.66 -8.94 17.82
C ASN A 537 18.85 -9.66 16.73
N TRP A 538 17.96 -8.93 16.06
CA TRP A 538 17.22 -9.44 14.92
C TRP A 538 18.17 -9.91 13.82
N LEU A 539 19.05 -9.05 13.31
CA LEU A 539 19.95 -9.44 12.21
C LEU A 539 20.89 -10.59 12.63
N THR A 540 21.43 -10.54 13.84
CA THR A 540 22.34 -11.57 14.38
C THR A 540 21.67 -12.94 14.49
N SER A 541 20.34 -13.00 14.61
CA SER A 541 19.61 -14.27 14.65
C SER A 541 19.62 -15.04 13.32
N PHE A 542 19.93 -14.35 12.21
CA PHE A 542 20.02 -14.95 10.86
C PHE A 542 21.46 -15.17 10.38
N LEU A 543 22.43 -14.47 10.95
CA LEU A 543 23.86 -14.67 10.73
C LEU A 543 24.37 -15.86 11.54
#